data_AF-A0A1G6U9P9-F1
#
_entry.id   AF-A0A1G6U9P9-F1
#
_cell.length_a   1.000
_cell.length_b   1.000
_cell.length_c   1.000
_cell.angle_alpha   90.00
_cell.angle_beta   90.00
_cell.angle_gamma   90.00
#
_symmetry.space_group_name_H-M   'P 1'
#
loop_
_entity.id
_entity.type
_entity.pdbx_description
1 polymer ?
#
loop_
_entity_poly.entity_id
_entity_poly.type
_entity_poly.pdbx_seq_one_letter_code
_entity_poly.pdbx_strand_id
1 'polypeptide(L)'
;MNKLMSKLPLLAFVLVAFAAFAFNMPGELDPEYAQDPDNQEIWYDLSSVTPGPNTYECDDVQDVCTRVLPSSSAAMKTSGEFIKNGTLPVVQP
;
A
#
# COMPACT_ATOMS: atom_id res chain seq x y z
N MET A 1 7.12 -30.80 41.66
CA MET A 1 7.14 -29.62 40.75
C MET A 1 7.17 -30.17 39.33
N ASN A 2 6.17 -29.92 38.49
CA ASN A 2 6.14 -30.19 37.01
C ASN A 2 4.82 -29.73 36.34
N LYS A 3 4.06 -28.79 36.94
CA LYS A 3 2.71 -28.43 36.47
C LYS A 3 2.64 -27.18 35.57
N LEU A 4 3.76 -26.51 35.31
CA LEU A 4 3.82 -25.27 34.49
C LEU A 4 4.05 -25.52 32.99
N MET A 5 4.62 -26.66 32.61
CA MET A 5 4.95 -26.98 31.19
C MET A 5 3.74 -27.47 30.38
N SER A 6 2.61 -27.81 31.02
CA SER A 6 1.43 -28.38 30.34
C SER A 6 0.46 -27.34 29.76
N LYS A 7 0.65 -26.04 30.02
CA LYS A 7 -0.32 -24.98 29.63
C LYS A 7 0.20 -24.01 28.56
N LEU A 8 1.41 -24.22 28.07
CA LEU A 8 2.02 -23.41 27.01
C LEU A 8 1.29 -23.44 25.64
N PRO A 9 0.70 -24.56 25.17
CA PRO A 9 0.13 -24.57 23.82
C PRO A 9 -1.16 -23.74 23.70
N LEU A 10 -1.85 -23.42 24.81
CA LEU A 10 -3.09 -22.63 24.76
C LEU A 10 -2.85 -21.13 24.60
N LEU A 11 -1.74 -20.59 25.13
CA LEU A 11 -1.42 -19.15 25.03
C LEU A 11 -0.90 -18.76 23.64
N ALA A 12 -0.32 -19.70 22.90
CA ALA A 12 0.16 -19.46 21.53
C ALA A 12 -0.98 -19.17 20.55
N PHE A 13 -2.14 -19.82 20.72
CA PHE A 13 -3.29 -19.64 19.82
C PHE A 13 -4.02 -18.31 20.01
N VAL A 14 -3.94 -17.70 21.20
CA VAL A 14 -4.59 -16.40 21.46
C VAL A 14 -3.77 -15.24 20.90
N LEU A 15 -2.44 -15.33 20.88
CA LEU A 15 -1.55 -14.28 20.35
C LEU A 15 -1.61 -14.12 18.82
N VAL A 16 -1.89 -15.20 18.08
CA VAL A 16 -1.98 -15.14 16.61
C VAL A 16 -3.23 -14.38 16.15
N ALA A 17 -4.34 -14.47 16.89
CA ALA A 17 -5.60 -13.82 16.51
C ALA A 17 -5.55 -12.28 16.63
N PHE A 18 -4.68 -11.72 17.48
CA PHE A 18 -4.51 -10.27 17.61
C PHE A 18 -3.47 -9.68 16.64
N ALA A 19 -2.57 -10.50 16.08
CA ALA A 19 -1.57 -10.03 15.11
C ALA A 19 -2.19 -9.70 13.73
N ALA A 20 -3.32 -10.30 13.37
CA ALA A 20 -4.01 -10.02 12.10
C ALA A 20 -4.77 -8.68 12.10
N PHE A 21 -5.08 -8.12 13.27
CA PHE A 21 -5.80 -6.85 13.40
C PHE A 21 -4.90 -5.62 13.64
N ALA A 22 -3.61 -5.83 13.95
CA ALA A 22 -2.66 -4.73 14.18
C ALA A 22 -2.15 -4.05 12.89
N PHE A 23 -2.36 -4.67 11.71
CA PHE A 23 -2.05 -4.06 10.41
C PHE A 23 -3.24 -3.35 9.77
N ASN A 24 -4.38 -3.29 10.47
CA ASN A 24 -5.59 -2.61 10.00
C ASN A 24 -5.90 -1.39 10.87
N MET A 25 -4.86 -0.66 11.29
CA MET A 25 -5.03 0.75 11.63
C MET A 25 -5.34 1.45 10.30
N PRO A 26 -6.48 2.16 10.15
CA PRO A 26 -6.60 3.13 9.06
C PRO A 26 -5.51 4.17 9.34
N GLY A 27 -4.35 3.97 8.71
CA GLY A 27 -3.29 4.96 8.72
C GLY A 27 -3.89 6.27 8.24
N GLU A 28 -3.40 7.39 8.78
CA GLU A 28 -3.61 8.68 8.11
C GLU A 28 -3.42 8.46 6.61
N LEU A 29 -4.42 8.86 5.82
CA LEU A 29 -4.36 8.77 4.36
C LEU A 29 -3.12 9.53 3.92
N ASP A 30 -2.03 8.81 3.68
CA ASP A 30 -0.77 9.40 3.29
C ASP A 30 -0.88 9.72 1.79
N PRO A 31 -0.88 11.01 1.39
CA PRO A 31 -1.09 11.42 0.01
C PRO A 31 -0.16 10.65 -0.94
N GLU A 32 -0.74 9.98 -1.93
CA GLU A 32 0.01 9.20 -2.91
C GLU A 32 -0.69 9.22 -4.25
N TYR A 33 0.05 9.60 -5.29
CA TYR A 33 -0.50 9.80 -6.62
C TYR A 33 0.42 9.22 -7.68
N ALA A 34 -0.17 8.63 -8.71
CA ALA A 34 0.54 8.18 -9.89
C ALA A 34 -0.03 8.84 -11.14
N GLN A 35 0.85 9.12 -12.10
CA GLN A 35 0.45 9.62 -13.41
C GLN A 35 0.13 8.43 -14.32
N ASP A 36 -0.90 8.53 -15.15
CA ASP A 36 -1.20 7.47 -16.09
C ASP A 36 -0.08 7.35 -17.16
N PRO A 37 0.39 6.12 -17.46
CA PRO A 37 1.50 5.91 -18.37
C PRO A 37 1.14 6.20 -19.84
N ASP A 38 -0.14 6.08 -20.20
CA ASP A 38 -0.65 6.29 -21.56
C ASP A 38 -1.20 7.72 -21.76
N ASN A 39 -1.63 8.39 -20.68
CA ASN A 39 -2.17 9.74 -20.72
C ASN A 39 -1.70 10.62 -19.54
N GLN A 40 -0.72 11.48 -19.82
CA GLN A 40 -0.13 12.39 -18.84
C GLN A 40 -1.10 13.41 -18.20
N GLU A 41 -2.31 13.58 -18.73
CA GLU A 41 -3.33 14.45 -18.12
C GLU A 41 -4.05 13.78 -16.94
N ILE A 42 -4.00 12.45 -16.85
CA ILE A 42 -4.71 11.67 -15.84
C ILE A 42 -3.79 11.38 -14.66
N TRP A 43 -4.30 11.65 -13.47
CA TRP A 43 -3.67 11.29 -12.20
C TRP A 43 -4.59 10.38 -11.40
N TYR A 44 -3.99 9.39 -10.74
CA TYR A 44 -4.67 8.47 -9.85
C TYR A 44 -4.42 8.83 -8.40
N ASP A 45 -5.48 8.83 -7.58
CA ASP A 45 -5.39 8.91 -6.12
C ASP A 45 -5.21 7.50 -5.55
N LEU A 46 -4.05 7.25 -4.98
CA LEU A 46 -3.65 5.96 -4.42
C LEU A 46 -3.64 5.97 -2.88
N SER A 47 -4.04 7.07 -2.23
CA SER A 47 -3.95 7.23 -0.77
C SER A 47 -4.73 6.18 0.02
N SER A 48 -5.75 5.59 -0.59
CA SER A 48 -6.55 4.50 0.00
C SER A 48 -6.48 3.21 -0.82
N VAL A 49 -5.51 3.07 -1.73
CA VAL A 49 -5.39 1.92 -2.62
C VAL A 49 -4.20 1.07 -2.21
N THR A 50 -4.44 -0.21 -1.94
CA THR A 50 -3.36 -1.16 -1.66
C THR A 50 -2.72 -1.61 -2.98
N PRO A 51 -1.37 -1.56 -3.11
CA PRO A 51 -0.67 -2.14 -4.27
C PRO A 51 -0.94 -3.64 -4.42
N GLY A 52 -1.01 -4.12 -5.66
CA GLY A 52 -1.21 -5.52 -5.98
C GLY A 52 -1.65 -5.79 -7.42
N PRO A 53 -1.83 -7.07 -7.78
CA PRO A 53 -2.03 -7.51 -9.16
C PRO A 53 -3.37 -7.08 -9.78
N ASN A 54 -4.29 -6.52 -8.99
CA ASN A 54 -5.60 -6.03 -9.45
C ASN A 54 -5.76 -4.51 -9.29
N THR A 55 -4.72 -3.80 -8.84
CA THR A 55 -4.75 -2.36 -8.59
C THR A 55 -3.59 -1.72 -9.35
N TYR A 56 -2.42 -1.64 -8.73
CA TYR A 56 -1.20 -1.12 -9.30
C TYR A 56 0.02 -1.80 -8.69
N GLU A 57 1.13 -1.77 -9.41
CA GLU A 57 2.43 -2.23 -8.94
C GLU A 57 3.49 -1.17 -9.24
N CYS A 58 4.56 -1.16 -8.44
CA CYS A 58 5.78 -0.40 -8.71
C CYS A 58 6.86 -1.42 -9.02
N ASP A 59 7.27 -1.54 -10.28
CA ASP A 59 8.38 -2.43 -10.65
C ASP A 59 9.71 -1.79 -10.25
N ASP A 60 10.66 -2.58 -9.76
CA ASP A 60 11.92 -2.14 -9.13
C ASP A 60 12.96 -1.64 -10.17
N VAL A 61 12.60 -0.58 -10.89
CA VAL A 61 13.46 0.15 -11.83
C VAL A 61 13.76 1.57 -11.34
N GLN A 62 14.79 2.21 -11.90
CA GLN A 62 15.15 3.59 -11.53
C GLN A 62 14.23 4.62 -12.22
N ASP A 63 12.94 4.61 -11.87
CA ASP A 63 11.96 5.59 -12.33
C ASP A 63 11.08 6.09 -11.16
N VAL A 64 10.08 6.94 -11.46
CA VAL A 64 9.12 7.48 -10.50
C VAL A 64 7.81 6.71 -10.59
N CYS A 65 7.50 5.91 -9.55
CA CYS A 65 6.23 5.19 -9.50
C CYS A 65 5.12 6.09 -8.96
N THR A 66 5.35 6.70 -7.79
CA THR A 66 4.35 7.53 -7.13
C THR A 66 4.94 8.83 -6.59
N ARG A 67 4.07 9.81 -6.36
CA ARG A 67 4.40 11.15 -5.90
C ARG A 67 3.48 11.58 -4.77
N VAL A 68 3.92 12.58 -4.02
CA VAL A 68 3.15 13.15 -2.89
C VAL A 68 1.99 14.06 -3.34
N LEU A 69 1.96 14.50 -4.60
CA LEU A 69 0.91 15.33 -5.20
C LEU A 69 0.68 14.93 -6.66
N PRO A 70 -0.51 15.20 -7.25
CA PRO A 70 -0.80 14.93 -8.66
C PRO A 70 -0.14 15.96 -9.58
N SER A 71 1.19 16.00 -9.56
CA SER A 71 2.03 16.90 -10.35
C SER A 71 3.35 16.25 -10.70
N SER A 72 3.79 16.36 -11.94
CA SER A 72 5.08 15.82 -12.41
C SER A 72 6.29 16.50 -11.76
N SER A 73 6.11 17.68 -11.15
CA SER A 73 7.15 18.39 -10.39
C SER A 73 7.15 18.06 -8.89
N ALA A 74 6.16 17.30 -8.40
CA ALA A 74 6.08 16.94 -6.99
C ALA A 74 7.19 15.96 -6.59
N ALA A 75 7.54 15.92 -5.30
CA ALA A 75 8.52 14.96 -4.82
C ALA A 75 8.07 13.51 -5.10
N MET A 76 9.02 12.69 -5.57
CA MET A 76 8.84 11.25 -5.66
C MET A 76 8.61 10.70 -4.25
N LYS A 77 7.60 9.85 -4.12
CA LYS A 77 7.28 9.13 -2.88
C LYS A 77 7.83 7.71 -2.94
N THR A 78 7.57 7.01 -4.04
CA THR A 78 8.06 5.65 -4.30
C THR A 78 8.77 5.60 -5.64
N SER A 79 9.96 4.98 -5.68
CA SER A 79 10.69 4.70 -6.92
C SER A 79 10.16 3.44 -7.60
N GLY A 80 10.23 3.40 -8.93
CA GLY A 80 9.83 2.27 -9.75
C GLY A 80 9.08 2.70 -11.00
N GLU A 81 8.74 1.74 -11.85
CA GLU A 81 7.80 1.94 -12.96
C GLU A 81 6.38 1.70 -12.46
N PHE A 82 5.49 2.66 -12.72
CA PHE A 82 4.08 2.51 -12.38
C PHE A 82 3.37 1.60 -13.38
N ILE A 83 2.91 0.44 -12.91
CA ILE A 83 2.12 -0.51 -13.70
C ILE A 83 0.68 -0.47 -13.22
N LYS A 84 -0.23 -0.09 -14.12
CA LYS A 84 -1.68 -0.08 -13.86
C LYS A 84 -2.30 -1.41 -14.27
N ASN A 85 -2.70 -2.21 -13.27
CA ASN A 85 -3.31 -3.52 -13.50
C ASN A 85 -4.85 -3.52 -13.38
N GLY A 86 -5.45 -2.44 -12.84
CA GLY A 86 -6.90 -2.37 -12.59
C GLY A 86 -7.52 -0.98 -12.72
N THR A 87 -8.74 -0.85 -12.19
CA THR A 87 -9.42 0.44 -12.10
C THR A 87 -8.95 1.17 -10.87
N LEU A 88 -8.45 2.40 -11.06
CA LEU A 88 -7.94 3.26 -10.01
C LEU A 88 -8.78 4.54 -9.92
N PRO A 89 -8.90 5.16 -8.74
CA PRO A 89 -9.64 6.41 -8.58
C PRO A 89 -8.88 7.53 -9.31
N VAL A 90 -9.55 8.23 -10.21
CA VAL A 90 -8.97 9.40 -10.89
C VAL A 90 -9.12 10.62 -9.98
N VAL A 91 -8.07 11.42 -9.87
CA VAL A 91 -8.11 12.73 -9.21
C VAL A 91 -9.12 13.60 -9.97
N GLN A 92 -10.20 13.99 -9.31
CA GLN A 92 -11.15 14.94 -9.90
C GLN A 92 -10.55 16.36 -9.87
N PRO A 93 -10.79 17.17 -10.92
CA PRO A 93 -10.33 18.56 -10.97
C PRO A 93 -10.98 19.45 -9.90
#